data_AF-A0A4U9VDP7-F1
#
_entry.id   AF-A0A4U9VDP7-F1
#
_cell.length_a   1.000
_cell.length_b   1.000
_cell.length_c   1.000
_cell.angle_alpha   90.00
_cell.angle_beta   90.00
_cell.angle_gamma   90.00
#
_symmetry.space_group_name_H-M   'P 1'
#
loop_
_entity.id
_entity.type
_entity.pdbx_description
1 polymer ?
#
loop_
_entity_poly.entity_id
_entity_poly.type
_entity_poly.pdbx_seq_one_letter_code
_entity_poly.pdbx_strand_id
1 'polypeptide(L)'
;MSRYMNRILDINVEQGWVRVEAGVIKDQLNQYLRPFGYFFAPELSTSNRATLGGMINTDASGQGSLVYGKTSDHVLGLRAVLLGGEMIDTRVMPTPLAETIAQEDTPEGRIYHTVLNRCREQRALILEKFPKLNRFLTGYDLRHVLSDDLQTFDLTRILTGAEGTLAFITEARLDITPLPKVRRLVNVKYDSFDSALRNAPFMVEAKALSVETIDSKVLNLAREDIVWHSGQ
;
A
#
# COMPACT_ATOMS: atom_id res chain seq x y z
N MET A 1 -19.13 -1.79 -2.98
CA MET A 1 -18.23 -2.97 -2.78
C MET A 1 -18.40 -3.62 -1.42
N SER A 2 -18.14 -2.93 -0.29
CA SER A 2 -18.14 -3.53 1.06
C SER A 2 -19.40 -4.27 1.51
N ARG A 3 -20.57 -4.02 0.89
CA ARG A 3 -21.81 -4.77 1.19
C ARG A 3 -21.89 -6.15 0.51
N TYR A 4 -21.24 -6.32 -0.66
CA TYR A 4 -21.46 -7.47 -1.54
C TYR A 4 -20.17 -8.18 -2.00
N MET A 5 -19.01 -7.54 -1.87
CA MET A 5 -17.71 -8.05 -2.29
C MET A 5 -16.72 -7.92 -1.12
N ASN A 6 -16.99 -8.63 -0.03
CA ASN A 6 -16.29 -8.47 1.25
C ASN A 6 -15.76 -9.81 1.81
N ARG A 7 -15.53 -10.80 0.94
CA ARG A 7 -15.03 -12.11 1.32
C ARG A 7 -13.51 -12.15 1.29
N ILE A 8 -12.95 -12.86 2.25
CA ILE A 8 -11.57 -13.36 2.21
C ILE A 8 -11.63 -14.70 1.49
N LEU A 9 -10.99 -14.79 0.33
CA LEU A 9 -11.18 -15.88 -0.62
C LEU A 9 -10.21 -17.03 -0.39
N ASP A 10 -8.96 -16.73 -0.06
CA ASP A 10 -7.92 -17.73 0.15
C ASP A 10 -6.75 -17.16 0.97
N ILE A 11 -5.99 -18.01 1.64
CA ILE A 11 -4.79 -17.65 2.39
C ILE A 11 -3.73 -18.74 2.24
N ASN A 12 -2.49 -18.31 1.98
CA ASN A 12 -1.33 -19.19 2.02
C ASN A 12 -0.27 -18.60 2.95
N VAL A 13 -0.20 -19.16 4.15
CA VAL A 13 0.73 -18.72 5.19
C VAL A 13 2.18 -19.05 4.83
N GLU A 14 2.42 -20.20 4.19
CA GLU A 14 3.77 -20.64 3.81
C GLU A 14 4.39 -19.72 2.76
N GLN A 15 3.58 -19.28 1.79
CA GLN A 15 3.99 -18.35 0.74
C GLN A 15 3.76 -16.89 1.11
N GLY A 16 3.18 -16.60 2.28
CA GLY A 16 3.00 -15.26 2.81
C GLY A 16 2.03 -14.37 2.00
N TRP A 17 0.89 -14.90 1.55
CA TRP A 17 -0.12 -14.09 0.86
C TRP A 17 -1.57 -14.43 1.24
N VAL A 18 -2.48 -13.49 0.98
CA VAL A 18 -3.93 -13.63 1.11
C VAL A 18 -4.64 -13.10 -0.15
N ARG A 19 -5.73 -13.74 -0.56
CA ARG A 19 -6.60 -13.26 -1.64
C ARG A 19 -7.94 -12.82 -1.08
N VAL A 20 -8.37 -11.62 -1.46
CA VAL A 20 -9.53 -10.93 -0.86
C VAL A 20 -10.33 -10.21 -1.93
N GLU A 21 -11.62 -10.04 -1.69
CA GLU A 21 -12.45 -9.13 -2.48
C GLU A 21 -12.17 -7.66 -2.08
N ALA A 22 -12.30 -6.75 -3.05
CA ALA A 22 -11.94 -5.34 -2.90
C ALA A 22 -12.73 -4.60 -1.79
N GLY A 23 -13.90 -5.08 -1.40
CA GLY A 23 -14.71 -4.48 -0.33
C GLY A 23 -14.37 -4.94 1.08
N VAL A 24 -13.44 -5.88 1.27
CA VAL A 24 -12.96 -6.27 2.61
C VAL A 24 -12.38 -5.03 3.32
N ILE A 25 -12.74 -4.84 4.59
CA ILE A 25 -12.20 -3.76 5.44
C ILE A 25 -10.86 -4.21 6.03
N LYS A 26 -9.87 -3.32 6.09
CA LYS A 26 -8.53 -3.63 6.63
C LYS A 26 -8.58 -4.32 7.99
N ASP A 27 -9.33 -3.76 8.94
CA ASP A 27 -9.39 -4.32 10.29
C ASP A 27 -10.06 -5.70 10.33
N GLN A 28 -11.02 -5.97 9.43
CA GLN A 28 -11.61 -7.31 9.29
C GLN A 28 -10.58 -8.30 8.75
N LEU A 29 -9.78 -7.90 7.76
CA LEU A 29 -8.67 -8.72 7.27
C LEU A 29 -7.65 -9.00 8.38
N ASN A 30 -7.22 -7.98 9.12
CA ASN A 30 -6.25 -8.17 10.20
C ASN A 30 -6.80 -8.99 11.36
N GLN A 31 -8.09 -8.89 11.67
CA GLN A 31 -8.75 -9.78 12.63
C GLN A 31 -8.71 -11.24 12.16
N TYR A 32 -8.96 -11.48 10.87
CA TYR A 32 -8.90 -12.81 10.25
C TYR A 32 -7.47 -13.39 10.22
N LEU A 33 -6.45 -12.57 9.94
CA LEU A 33 -5.05 -13.01 9.84
C LEU A 33 -4.41 -13.27 11.21
N ARG A 34 -4.92 -12.65 12.28
CA ARG A 34 -4.32 -12.70 13.62
C ARG A 34 -4.10 -14.12 14.17
N PRO A 35 -5.04 -15.08 14.07
CA PRO A 35 -4.84 -16.45 14.54
C PRO A 35 -3.71 -17.18 13.82
N PHE A 36 -3.38 -16.78 12.58
CA PHE A 36 -2.27 -17.33 11.81
C PHE A 36 -0.93 -16.70 12.16
N GLY A 37 -0.91 -15.63 12.98
CA GLY A 37 0.31 -14.92 13.35
C GLY A 37 0.73 -13.85 12.34
N TYR A 38 -0.19 -13.37 11.50
CA TYR A 38 0.10 -12.38 10.44
C TYR A 38 -0.84 -11.18 10.49
N PHE A 39 -0.47 -10.13 9.75
CA PHE A 39 -1.31 -8.97 9.47
C PHE A 39 -0.95 -8.38 8.09
N PHE A 40 -1.88 -7.64 7.51
CA PHE A 40 -1.63 -6.77 6.37
C PHE A 40 -1.07 -5.43 6.88
N ALA A 41 0.14 -5.10 6.45
CA ALA A 41 0.99 -4.11 7.09
C ALA A 41 0.71 -2.63 6.78
N PRO A 42 0.20 -2.23 5.59
CA PRO A 42 -0.15 -0.84 5.32
C PRO A 42 -1.08 -0.25 6.36
N GLU A 43 -0.62 0.79 7.06
CA GLU A 43 -1.35 1.44 8.15
C GLU A 43 -2.04 2.74 7.72
N LEU A 44 -3.20 3.03 8.31
CA LEU A 44 -4.02 4.22 8.05
C LEU A 44 -4.93 4.51 9.24
N SER A 45 -5.21 5.80 9.48
CA SER A 45 -6.01 6.27 10.63
C SER A 45 -7.49 5.86 10.58
N THR A 46 -8.01 5.54 9.39
CA THR A 46 -9.42 5.15 9.15
C THR A 46 -9.59 3.65 8.89
N SER A 47 -8.69 2.82 9.43
CA SER A 47 -8.60 1.38 9.17
C SER A 47 -9.89 0.59 9.38
N ASN A 48 -10.75 1.04 10.31
CA ASN A 48 -12.02 0.39 10.65
C ASN A 48 -13.14 0.56 9.62
N ARG A 49 -12.95 1.42 8.60
CA ARG A 49 -13.91 1.65 7.51
C ARG A 49 -13.28 1.55 6.12
N ALA A 50 -11.97 1.69 6.02
CA ALA A 50 -11.25 1.64 4.76
C ALA A 50 -11.30 0.24 4.14
N THR A 51 -11.88 0.16 2.94
CA THR A 51 -11.87 -1.05 2.11
C THR A 51 -10.53 -1.20 1.40
N LEU A 52 -10.08 -2.42 1.17
CA LEU A 52 -8.82 -2.70 0.47
C LEU A 52 -8.80 -2.14 -0.96
N GLY A 53 -9.90 -2.23 -1.69
CA GLY A 53 -10.04 -1.61 -3.01
C GLY A 53 -9.88 -0.09 -2.97
N GLY A 54 -10.40 0.56 -1.93
CA GLY A 54 -10.18 1.99 -1.68
C GLY A 54 -8.71 2.29 -1.42
N MET A 55 -8.06 1.52 -0.55
CA MET A 55 -6.63 1.67 -0.25
C MET A 55 -5.74 1.48 -1.48
N ILE A 56 -6.07 0.51 -2.35
CA ILE A 56 -5.33 0.22 -3.58
C ILE A 56 -5.50 1.38 -4.58
N ASN A 57 -6.73 1.88 -4.75
CA ASN A 57 -7.01 2.98 -5.67
C ASN A 57 -6.36 4.30 -5.28
N THR A 58 -6.14 4.54 -3.99
CA THR A 58 -5.48 5.76 -3.49
C THR A 58 -4.02 5.55 -3.11
N ASP A 59 -3.46 4.36 -3.38
CA ASP A 59 -2.13 3.93 -2.95
C ASP A 59 -1.83 4.34 -1.49
N ALA A 60 -2.76 3.99 -0.60
CA ALA A 60 -2.81 4.50 0.76
C ALA A 60 -1.50 4.23 1.52
N SER A 61 -1.08 5.21 2.30
CA SER A 61 0.07 5.13 3.21
C SER A 61 -0.22 5.89 4.50
N GLY A 62 0.39 5.47 5.61
CA GLY A 62 0.19 6.08 6.93
C GLY A 62 1.47 6.12 7.75
N GLN A 63 1.35 6.27 9.07
CA GLN A 63 2.50 6.48 9.96
C GLN A 63 3.53 5.35 9.91
N GLY A 64 3.10 4.11 9.67
CA GLY A 64 3.98 2.95 9.52
C GLY A 64 4.68 2.85 8.16
N SER A 65 4.43 3.76 7.21
CA SER A 65 4.94 3.63 5.84
C SER A 65 6.46 3.74 5.73
N LEU A 66 7.14 4.31 6.72
CA LEU A 66 8.60 4.34 6.76
C LEU A 66 9.19 2.94 6.88
N VAL A 67 8.50 2.03 7.58
CA VAL A 67 8.96 0.66 7.82
C VAL A 67 8.28 -0.34 6.90
N TYR A 68 6.98 -0.18 6.67
CA TYR A 68 6.20 -1.14 5.89
C TYR A 68 5.97 -0.70 4.44
N GLY A 69 6.12 0.58 4.09
CA GLY A 69 5.84 1.07 2.74
C GLY A 69 4.37 1.45 2.52
N LYS A 70 3.99 1.58 1.25
CA LYS A 70 2.65 2.00 0.80
C LYS A 70 1.83 0.80 0.33
N THR A 71 0.53 0.96 0.15
CA THR A 71 -0.37 -0.16 -0.20
C THR A 71 0.11 -0.91 -1.45
N SER A 72 0.55 -0.20 -2.51
CA SER A 72 1.06 -0.84 -3.73
C SER A 72 2.29 -1.72 -3.54
N ASP A 73 3.09 -1.52 -2.49
CA ASP A 73 4.24 -2.39 -2.20
C ASP A 73 3.82 -3.78 -1.72
N HIS A 74 2.58 -3.89 -1.25
CA HIS A 74 1.98 -5.11 -0.71
C HIS A 74 0.97 -5.77 -1.65
N VAL A 75 0.72 -5.19 -2.83
CA VAL A 75 -0.16 -5.78 -3.83
C VAL A 75 0.66 -6.68 -4.75
N LEU A 76 0.38 -7.99 -4.72
CA LEU A 76 1.04 -8.99 -5.55
C LEU A 76 0.36 -9.15 -6.93
N GLY A 77 -0.91 -8.77 -7.00
CA GLY A 77 -1.70 -8.82 -8.22
C GLY A 77 -3.16 -8.44 -7.96
N LEU A 78 -3.86 -8.06 -9.03
CA LEU A 78 -5.25 -7.62 -8.96
C LEU A 78 -6.08 -8.34 -10.00
N ARG A 79 -7.33 -8.64 -9.65
CA ARG A 79 -8.37 -8.87 -10.63
C ARG A 79 -9.17 -7.59 -10.82
N ALA A 80 -9.36 -7.19 -12.07
CA ALA A 80 -10.12 -5.99 -12.38
C ALA A 80 -11.01 -6.18 -13.60
N VAL A 81 -12.12 -5.45 -13.65
CA VAL A 81 -13.03 -5.37 -14.79
C VAL A 81 -12.69 -4.10 -15.58
N LEU A 82 -12.37 -4.27 -16.85
CA LEU A 82 -12.07 -3.20 -17.79
C LEU A 82 -13.35 -2.52 -18.31
N LEU A 83 -13.14 -1.38 -18.97
CA LEU A 83 -14.17 -0.68 -19.71
C LEU A 83 -14.56 -1.52 -20.93
N GLY A 84 -15.74 -2.15 -20.87
CA GLY A 84 -16.18 -3.19 -21.81
C GLY A 84 -16.68 -4.45 -21.12
N GLY A 85 -16.32 -4.65 -19.85
CA GLY A 85 -16.75 -5.77 -19.02
C GLY A 85 -15.79 -6.96 -19.02
N GLU A 86 -14.73 -6.92 -19.83
CA GLU A 86 -13.66 -7.91 -19.79
C GLU A 86 -12.93 -7.90 -18.44
N MET A 87 -12.53 -9.07 -17.98
CA MET A 87 -11.70 -9.20 -16.78
C MET A 87 -10.23 -9.32 -17.14
N ILE A 88 -9.37 -8.71 -16.33
CA ILE A 88 -7.92 -8.90 -16.37
C ILE A 88 -7.39 -9.33 -15.01
N ASP A 89 -6.32 -10.12 -15.03
CA ASP A 89 -5.57 -10.53 -13.86
C ASP A 89 -4.13 -10.00 -13.99
N THR A 90 -3.78 -9.00 -13.19
CA THR A 90 -2.44 -8.40 -13.18
C THR A 90 -1.54 -9.07 -12.15
N ARG A 91 -0.24 -9.09 -12.45
CA ARG A 91 0.83 -9.53 -11.55
C ARG A 91 2.18 -9.10 -12.11
N VAL A 92 3.20 -9.12 -11.24
CA VAL A 92 4.59 -9.06 -11.69
C VAL A 92 4.94 -10.29 -12.53
N MET A 93 5.70 -10.07 -13.61
CA MET A 93 6.17 -11.14 -14.50
C MET A 93 7.49 -10.77 -15.19
N PRO A 94 8.22 -11.75 -15.75
CA PRO A 94 9.35 -11.47 -16.62
C PRO A 94 8.93 -10.61 -17.82
N THR A 95 9.72 -9.60 -18.16
CA THR A 95 9.40 -8.70 -19.27
C THR A 95 9.17 -9.40 -20.61
N PRO A 96 9.89 -10.48 -20.99
CA PRO A 96 9.60 -11.23 -22.22
C PRO A 96 8.20 -11.85 -22.26
N LEU A 97 7.65 -12.23 -21.11
CA LEU A 97 6.26 -12.72 -21.04
C LEU A 97 5.28 -11.59 -21.30
N ALA A 98 5.52 -10.40 -20.74
CA ALA A 98 4.72 -9.21 -21.00
C ALA A 98 4.78 -8.78 -22.48
N GLU A 99 5.95 -8.91 -23.13
CA GLU A 99 6.10 -8.68 -24.58
C GLU A 99 5.27 -9.66 -25.41
N THR A 100 5.19 -10.92 -24.98
CA THR A 100 4.38 -11.95 -25.66
C THR A 100 2.89 -11.60 -25.58
N ILE A 101 2.40 -11.26 -24.38
CA ILE A 101 1.01 -10.81 -24.17
C ILE A 101 0.72 -9.55 -25.00
N ALA A 102 1.68 -8.62 -25.07
CA ALA A 102 1.56 -7.38 -25.84
C ALA A 102 1.44 -7.58 -27.37
N GLN A 103 1.69 -8.78 -27.90
CA GLN A 103 1.51 -9.11 -29.31
C GLN A 103 0.13 -9.69 -29.63
N GLU A 104 -0.65 -10.04 -28.60
CA GLU A 104 -2.00 -10.58 -28.78
C GLU A 104 -2.98 -9.47 -29.22
N ASP A 105 -3.83 -9.78 -30.21
CA ASP A 105 -4.91 -8.87 -30.62
C ASP A 105 -6.14 -8.99 -29.70
N THR A 106 -5.91 -8.70 -28.42
CA THR A 106 -6.92 -8.70 -27.35
C THR A 106 -6.95 -7.34 -26.65
N PRO A 107 -8.03 -6.98 -25.93
CA PRO A 107 -8.02 -5.79 -25.08
C PRO A 107 -6.86 -5.77 -24.09
N GLU A 108 -6.56 -6.92 -23.47
CA GLU A 108 -5.41 -7.07 -22.58
C GLU A 108 -4.08 -6.84 -23.30
N GLY A 109 -3.87 -7.50 -24.45
CA GLY A 109 -2.64 -7.33 -25.25
C GLY A 109 -2.39 -5.88 -25.64
N ARG A 110 -3.44 -5.13 -26.04
CA ARG A 110 -3.34 -3.70 -26.33
C ARG A 110 -2.96 -2.84 -25.13
N ILE A 111 -3.43 -3.18 -23.92
CA ILE A 111 -3.04 -2.50 -22.68
C ILE A 111 -1.57 -2.78 -22.36
N TYR A 112 -1.15 -4.05 -22.38
CA TYR A 112 0.24 -4.44 -22.14
C TYR A 112 1.18 -3.76 -23.14
N HIS A 113 0.84 -3.78 -24.43
CA HIS A 113 1.58 -3.10 -25.48
C HIS A 113 1.76 -1.61 -25.20
N THR A 114 0.67 -0.92 -24.87
CA THR A 114 0.68 0.52 -24.63
C THR A 114 1.53 0.86 -23.41
N VAL A 115 1.31 0.19 -22.28
CA VAL A 115 2.00 0.47 -21.03
C VAL A 115 3.48 0.12 -21.13
N LEU A 116 3.82 -1.05 -21.69
CA LEU A 116 5.20 -1.50 -21.86
C LEU A 116 5.99 -0.55 -22.75
N ASN A 117 5.46 -0.21 -23.94
CA ASN A 117 6.16 0.66 -24.88
C ASN A 117 6.34 2.06 -24.32
N ARG A 118 5.30 2.66 -23.71
CA ARG A 118 5.41 3.98 -23.11
C ARG A 118 6.42 4.02 -21.97
N CYS A 119 6.42 3.02 -21.08
CA CYS A 119 7.36 2.97 -19.97
C CYS A 119 8.81 2.72 -20.41
N ARG A 120 9.02 2.03 -21.53
CA ARG A 120 10.35 1.83 -22.14
C ARG A 120 10.84 3.07 -22.89
N GLU A 121 10.05 3.57 -23.84
CA GLU A 121 10.39 4.72 -24.69
C GLU A 121 10.64 5.98 -23.85
N GLN A 122 9.82 6.20 -22.83
CA GLN A 122 9.89 7.39 -21.98
C GLN A 122 10.65 7.12 -20.67
N ARG A 123 11.42 6.02 -20.57
CA ARG A 123 12.05 5.61 -19.30
C ARG A 123 12.92 6.70 -18.68
N ALA A 124 13.75 7.35 -19.49
CA ALA A 124 14.61 8.44 -19.04
C ALA A 124 13.79 9.61 -18.47
N LEU A 125 12.74 10.02 -19.16
CA LEU A 125 11.84 11.08 -18.72
C LEU A 125 11.09 10.70 -17.44
N ILE A 126 10.60 9.47 -17.34
CA ILE A 126 9.93 8.96 -16.14
C ILE A 126 10.88 9.01 -14.93
N LEU A 127 12.12 8.54 -15.09
CA LEU A 127 13.14 8.55 -14.03
C LEU A 127 13.54 9.98 -13.62
N GLU A 128 13.56 10.92 -14.56
CA GLU A 128 13.88 12.32 -14.31
C GLU A 128 12.73 13.05 -13.60
N LYS A 129 11.48 12.84 -14.05
CA LYS A 129 10.32 13.61 -13.60
C LYS A 129 9.66 13.06 -12.36
N PHE A 130 9.63 11.74 -12.17
CA PHE A 130 9.01 11.15 -10.99
C PHE A 130 9.96 11.30 -9.79
N PRO A 131 9.56 12.06 -8.75
CA PRO A 131 10.37 12.18 -7.55
C PRO A 131 10.54 10.82 -6.88
N LYS A 132 11.72 10.62 -6.25
CA LYS A 132 11.96 9.47 -5.36
C LYS A 132 11.17 9.70 -4.07
N LEU A 133 9.88 9.37 -4.09
CA LEU A 133 8.99 9.52 -2.95
C LEU A 133 8.94 8.23 -2.15
N ASN A 134 9.12 8.36 -0.84
CA ASN A 134 8.91 7.27 0.11
C ASN A 134 7.46 7.27 0.66
N ARG A 135 6.61 8.20 0.22
CA ARG A 135 5.22 8.37 0.68
C ARG A 135 4.33 8.84 -0.47
N PHE A 136 3.19 8.16 -0.61
CA PHE A 136 2.00 8.50 -1.41
C PHE A 136 2.24 8.90 -2.88
N LEU A 137 1.62 8.15 -3.79
CA LEU A 137 1.48 8.55 -5.18
C LEU A 137 0.01 8.40 -5.60
N THR A 138 -0.69 9.50 -5.79
CA THR A 138 -1.95 9.51 -6.57
C THR A 138 -1.62 9.68 -8.04
N GLY A 139 -2.23 8.86 -8.88
CA GLY A 139 -1.92 8.75 -10.30
C GLY A 139 -1.22 7.43 -10.64
N TYR A 140 -0.73 7.35 -11.87
CA TYR A 140 -0.20 6.10 -12.42
C TYR A 140 1.28 5.92 -12.08
N ASP A 141 1.64 4.82 -11.42
CA ASP A 141 3.02 4.53 -11.01
C ASP A 141 3.87 4.00 -12.19
N LEU A 142 4.06 4.85 -13.20
CA LEU A 142 4.86 4.56 -14.40
C LEU A 142 6.31 4.18 -14.06
N ARG A 143 6.82 4.66 -12.93
CA ARG A 143 8.19 4.42 -12.47
C ARG A 143 8.44 2.96 -12.14
N HIS A 144 7.46 2.30 -11.53
CA HIS A 144 7.62 0.93 -10.99
C HIS A 144 7.00 -0.15 -11.89
N VAL A 145 6.36 0.22 -13.01
CA VAL A 145 5.92 -0.75 -14.02
C VAL A 145 7.05 -1.63 -14.52
N LEU A 146 8.25 -1.07 -14.67
CA LEU A 146 9.46 -1.82 -15.04
C LEU A 146 10.48 -1.74 -13.90
N SER A 147 11.13 -2.86 -13.62
CA SER A 147 12.27 -2.89 -12.72
C SER A 147 13.45 -2.07 -13.27
N ASP A 148 14.39 -1.72 -12.40
CA ASP A 148 15.53 -0.87 -12.76
C ASP A 148 16.46 -1.54 -13.78
N ASP A 149 16.54 -2.86 -13.76
CA ASP A 149 17.26 -3.70 -14.72
C ASP A 149 16.40 -4.14 -15.92
N LEU A 150 15.14 -3.67 -15.98
CA LEU A 150 14.15 -3.96 -17.02
C LEU A 150 13.77 -5.45 -17.16
N GLN A 151 14.15 -6.31 -16.21
CA GLN A 151 13.90 -7.75 -16.27
C GLN A 151 12.46 -8.14 -15.91
N THR A 152 11.78 -7.31 -15.13
CA THR A 152 10.38 -7.57 -14.73
C THR A 152 9.46 -6.42 -15.11
N PHE A 153 8.23 -6.79 -15.46
CA PHE A 153 7.12 -5.92 -15.75
C PHE A 153 5.96 -6.19 -14.78
N ASP A 154 5.32 -5.13 -14.28
CA ASP A 154 4.18 -5.24 -13.38
C ASP A 154 3.08 -4.23 -13.76
N LEU A 155 2.04 -4.71 -14.45
CA LEU A 155 0.88 -3.91 -14.81
C LEU A 155 0.08 -3.45 -13.58
N THR A 156 0.20 -4.18 -12.46
CA THR A 156 -0.50 -3.87 -11.21
C THR A 156 -0.21 -2.45 -10.73
N ARG A 157 1.02 -1.96 -10.98
CA ARG A 157 1.49 -0.62 -10.59
C ARG A 157 0.71 0.51 -11.26
N ILE A 158 0.14 0.29 -12.44
CA ILE A 158 -0.72 1.28 -13.10
C ILE A 158 -2.07 1.40 -12.42
N LEU A 159 -2.61 0.30 -11.88
CA LEU A 159 -3.93 0.27 -11.25
C LEU A 159 -3.88 0.75 -9.80
N THR A 160 -2.76 0.56 -9.11
CA THR A 160 -2.54 1.12 -7.77
C THR A 160 -2.36 2.64 -7.87
N GLY A 161 -3.20 3.42 -7.19
CA GLY A 161 -3.19 4.88 -7.28
C GLY A 161 -4.02 5.45 -8.43
N ALA A 162 -4.69 4.61 -9.24
CA ALA A 162 -5.49 5.05 -10.39
C ALA A 162 -6.83 5.72 -10.02
N GLU A 163 -7.24 5.70 -8.76
CA GLU A 163 -8.50 6.30 -8.28
C GLU A 163 -9.75 5.82 -9.06
N GLY A 164 -9.73 4.57 -9.55
CA GLY A 164 -10.84 3.96 -10.28
C GLY A 164 -11.02 4.44 -11.72
N THR A 165 -10.06 5.19 -12.28
CA THR A 165 -10.15 5.78 -13.62
C THR A 165 -9.90 4.79 -14.77
N LEU A 166 -9.22 3.67 -14.50
CA LEU A 166 -8.78 2.72 -15.53
C LEU A 166 -9.56 1.40 -15.52
N ALA A 167 -9.93 0.90 -14.35
CA ALA A 167 -10.62 -0.38 -14.19
C ALA A 167 -11.33 -0.45 -12.83
N PHE A 168 -12.31 -1.34 -12.73
CA PHE A 168 -12.98 -1.65 -11.48
C PHE A 168 -12.32 -2.86 -10.81
N ILE A 169 -11.55 -2.62 -9.74
CA ILE A 169 -10.84 -3.67 -9.00
C ILE A 169 -11.84 -4.52 -8.20
N THR A 170 -11.82 -5.84 -8.41
CA THR A 170 -12.75 -6.79 -7.81
C THR A 170 -12.09 -7.66 -6.73
N GLU A 171 -10.87 -8.12 -6.99
CA GLU A 171 -10.09 -8.94 -6.05
C GLU A 171 -8.64 -8.44 -6.00
N ALA A 172 -8.00 -8.68 -4.86
CA ALA A 172 -6.57 -8.42 -4.68
C ALA A 172 -5.89 -9.63 -4.07
N ARG A 173 -4.70 -9.95 -4.57
CA ARG A 173 -3.74 -10.80 -3.89
C ARG A 173 -2.73 -9.91 -3.20
N LEU A 174 -2.64 -10.04 -1.89
CA LEU A 174 -1.83 -9.19 -1.02
C LEU A 174 -0.79 -10.06 -0.33
N ASP A 175 0.40 -9.52 -0.09
CA ASP A 175 1.32 -10.15 0.86
C ASP A 175 0.80 -10.01 2.30
N ILE A 176 1.32 -10.82 3.21
CA ILE A 176 1.03 -10.71 4.64
C ILE A 176 2.33 -10.72 5.44
N THR A 177 2.39 -9.87 6.46
CA THR A 177 3.57 -9.69 7.30
C THR A 177 3.41 -10.43 8.62
N PRO A 178 4.44 -11.14 9.12
CA PRO A 178 4.39 -11.77 10.44
C PRO A 178 4.16 -10.74 11.55
N LEU A 179 3.32 -11.07 12.52
CA LEU A 179 3.10 -10.23 13.69
C LEU A 179 4.41 -10.09 14.49
N PRO A 180 4.80 -8.87 14.88
CA PRO A 180 5.99 -8.67 15.69
C PRO A 180 5.80 -9.32 17.06
N LYS A 181 6.79 -10.11 17.49
CA LYS A 181 6.77 -10.82 18.79
C LYS A 181 6.75 -9.88 19.99
N VAL A 182 7.31 -8.69 19.85
CA VAL A 182 7.47 -7.70 20.91
C VAL A 182 7.16 -6.31 20.35
N ARG A 183 6.40 -5.52 21.11
CA ARG A 183 6.20 -4.09 20.86
C ARG A 183 6.66 -3.33 22.10
N ARG A 184 7.45 -2.26 21.92
CA ARG A 184 7.89 -1.37 23.00
C ARG A 184 7.53 0.07 22.64
N LEU A 185 7.01 0.80 23.61
CA LEU A 185 6.78 2.23 23.51
C LEU A 185 7.82 2.93 24.40
N VAL A 186 8.49 3.95 23.86
CA VAL A 186 9.40 4.80 24.62
C VAL A 186 8.84 6.22 24.55
N ASN A 187 8.56 6.80 25.71
CA ASN A 187 8.14 8.19 25.81
C ASN A 187 9.35 9.04 26.21
N VAL A 188 9.72 10.00 25.37
CA VAL A 188 10.84 10.91 25.62
C VAL A 188 10.29 12.30 25.85
N LYS A 189 10.52 12.85 27.04
CA LYS A 189 10.13 14.22 27.38
C LYS A 189 11.26 15.18 27.02
N TYR A 190 10.93 16.21 26.27
CA TYR A 190 11.84 17.31 25.95
C TYR A 190 11.47 18.57 26.73
N ASP A 191 12.45 19.43 26.93
CA ASP A 191 12.29 20.77 27.51
C ASP A 191 11.73 21.78 26.51
N SER A 192 11.89 21.53 25.20
CA SER A 192 11.36 22.35 24.13
C SER A 192 11.00 21.52 22.88
N PHE A 193 10.17 22.09 22.00
CA PHE A 193 9.86 21.49 20.70
C PHE A 193 11.08 21.41 19.77
N ASP A 194 11.98 22.41 19.82
CA ASP A 194 13.22 22.42 19.04
C ASP A 194 14.14 21.24 19.43
N SER A 195 14.27 20.97 20.73
CA SER A 195 15.01 19.81 21.25
C SER A 195 14.45 18.49 20.71
N ALA A 196 13.13 18.37 20.61
CA ALA A 196 12.47 17.19 20.03
C ALA A 196 12.78 17.04 18.54
N LEU A 197 12.71 18.14 17.77
CA LEU A 197 13.03 18.14 16.33
C LEU A 197 14.48 17.74 16.05
N ARG A 198 15.43 18.24 16.84
CA ARG A 198 16.85 17.89 16.69
C ARG A 198 17.15 16.41 16.93
N ASN A 199 16.33 15.72 17.71
CA ASN A 199 16.51 14.30 17.99
C ASN A 199 15.81 13.39 16.98
N ALA A 200 14.98 13.93 16.08
CA ALA A 200 14.26 13.15 15.07
C ALA A 200 15.18 12.31 14.16
N PRO A 201 16.33 12.81 13.67
CA PRO A 201 17.25 12.00 12.85
C PRO A 201 17.76 10.75 13.58
N PHE A 202 18.14 10.88 14.86
CA PHE A 202 18.58 9.75 15.68
C PHE A 202 17.48 8.70 15.87
N MET A 203 16.22 9.12 16.05
CA MET A 203 15.08 8.19 16.16
C MET A 203 14.81 7.44 14.85
N VAL A 204 15.04 8.08 13.69
CA VAL A 204 14.95 7.44 12.38
C VAL A 204 16.07 6.41 12.20
N GLU A 205 17.31 6.73 12.60
CA GLU A 205 18.44 5.80 12.58
C GLU A 205 18.22 4.58 13.49
N ALA A 206 17.51 4.75 14.60
CA ALA A 206 17.13 3.67 15.50
C ALA A 206 16.09 2.70 14.90
N LYS A 207 15.63 2.92 13.67
CA LYS A 207 14.61 2.11 12.97
C LYS A 207 13.31 1.98 13.77
N ALA A 208 12.92 3.05 14.45
CA ALA A 208 11.65 3.11 15.16
C ALA A 208 10.48 2.89 14.18
N LEU A 209 9.47 2.13 14.62
CA LEU A 209 8.31 1.79 13.78
C LEU A 209 7.47 3.03 13.41
N SER A 210 7.33 3.93 14.36
CA SER A 210 6.65 5.21 14.24
C SER A 210 7.30 6.19 15.21
N VAL A 211 7.35 7.46 14.81
CA VAL A 211 7.78 8.57 15.65
C VAL A 211 6.71 9.65 15.56
N GLU A 212 6.13 9.99 16.70
CA GLU A 212 5.13 11.05 16.82
C GLU A 212 5.60 12.09 17.83
N THR A 213 5.47 13.37 17.47
CA THR A 213 5.76 14.49 18.36
C THR A 213 4.45 15.16 18.73
N ILE A 214 4.16 15.22 20.03
CA ILE A 214 2.98 15.90 20.57
C ILE A 214 3.44 17.24 21.14
N ASP A 215 2.82 18.34 20.69
CA ASP A 215 3.12 19.66 21.23
C ASP A 215 2.45 19.88 22.61
N SER A 216 2.91 20.91 23.34
CA SER A 216 2.39 21.24 24.66
C SER A 216 0.94 21.70 24.63
N LYS A 217 0.45 22.23 23.49
CA LYS A 217 -0.91 22.72 23.35
C LYS A 217 -1.91 21.56 23.28
N VAL A 218 -1.63 20.55 22.46
CA VAL A 218 -2.40 19.30 22.37
C VAL A 218 -2.37 18.57 23.70
N LEU A 219 -1.20 18.49 24.35
CA LEU A 219 -1.09 17.86 25.67
C LEU A 219 -1.94 18.60 26.72
N ASN A 220 -1.94 19.93 26.74
CA ASN A 220 -2.74 20.71 27.68
C ASN A 220 -4.24 20.56 27.42
N LEU A 221 -4.67 20.55 26.15
CA LEU A 221 -6.06 20.28 25.79
C LEU A 221 -6.51 18.88 26.22
N ALA A 222 -5.65 17.87 26.07
CA ALA A 222 -5.95 16.51 26.53
C ALA A 222 -6.06 16.40 28.07
N ARG A 223 -5.36 17.27 28.81
CA ARG A 223 -5.46 17.33 30.29
C ARG A 223 -6.75 17.95 30.79
N GLU A 224 -7.44 18.72 29.94
CA GLU A 224 -8.76 19.29 30.24
C GLU A 224 -9.91 18.31 29.95
N ASP A 225 -9.62 17.16 29.32
CA ASP A 225 -10.60 16.13 29.03
C ASP A 225 -10.98 15.34 30.30
N ILE A 226 -12.27 15.06 30.47
CA ILE A 226 -12.87 14.32 31.59
C ILE A 226 -12.23 12.93 31.74
N VAL A 227 -11.81 12.31 30.63
CA VAL A 227 -11.18 10.98 30.64
C VAL A 227 -9.81 11.01 31.32
N TRP A 228 -9.09 12.15 31.28
CA TRP A 228 -7.74 12.27 31.86
C TRP A 228 -7.71 12.02 33.37
N HIS A 229 -8.78 12.37 34.08
CA HIS A 229 -8.90 12.19 35.52
C HIS A 229 -9.39 10.80 35.94
N SER A 230 -9.84 9.98 34.99
CA SER A 230 -10.37 8.63 35.26
C SER A 230 -9.31 7.52 35.23
N GLY A 231 -8.06 7.84 34.87
CA GLY A 231 -6.97 6.87 34.68
C GLY A 231 -5.79 6.98 35.66
N GLN A 232 -5.97 7.63 36.82
CA GLN A 232 -5.00 7.57 37.93
C GLN A 232 -5.25 6.37 38.85
#